data_AF-A0A7V9TMK6-F1
#
_entry.id   AF-A0A7V9TMK6-F1
#
_cell.length_a   1.000
_cell.length_b   1.000
_cell.length_c   1.000
_cell.angle_alpha   90.00
_cell.angle_beta   90.00
_cell.angle_gamma   90.00
#
_symmetry.space_group_name_H-M   'P 1'
#
loop_
_entity.id
_entity.type
_entity.pdbx_description
1 polymer ?
#
loop_
_entity_poly.entity_id
_entity_poly.type
_entity_poly.pdbx_seq_one_letter_code
_entity_poly.pdbx_strand_id
1 'polypeptide(L)'
;MATAKKATGAKTATKRAAAKKTATKKTATAKKRTTKAKQAAAEGEEFTAEPGSTSLVIVESPAKAKTIGKYLGRSYRVRATIGHVRDLPEKKMGIDIENGFEPDYITIPGKEKTVAELKSAARDSREIFLATDPDREGEAIAWHVAEQIKRKNGAPIRRVLFHEITKDAVHAAIENAGSIDTKKVDAQQARRVLDRLVGYKASPVLWKTVKKGISAGRVQTVALRLLVEREREIRAFNPVEYWTIAAQMEENGQAFLAKLHHIDGKKPTIGTESEARAIVDEVSANKTFTVTDLKKRERRKNPSAPFTTSTLQQEAAKRLGYGSKRTMRLAQDLYEGLELGEEGAVGLITYMRTDSTRVSPVAADQGREFVRVWYGADHLSSGVNLYGDSKSKNTQDAHECVRPTDPSRRPDDLKRLLAKRGKLGKDDEARVKLYELIWRRFLASQMAPAVFDTTTIDFDLGKYLFRATGSVMKFDGYQVLYKDIREEGEGRALEDEQGLPVVEKGEAVPVKAILPTQHFTEPPP
;
A
#
# COMPACT_ATOMS: atom_id res chain seq x y z
N MET A 1 -55.19 -15.68 -15.97
CA MET A 1 -55.42 -17.13 -16.09
C MET A 1 -54.52 -17.83 -15.06
N ALA A 2 -54.81 -18.05 -13.77
CA ALA A 2 -55.99 -18.07 -12.90
C ALA A 2 -57.11 -19.02 -13.34
N THR A 3 -57.14 -20.22 -12.75
CA THR A 3 -58.29 -21.10 -12.47
C THR A 3 -57.78 -22.17 -11.48
N ALA A 4 -58.14 -22.19 -10.19
CA ALA A 4 -59.43 -22.51 -9.55
C ALA A 4 -59.78 -24.02 -9.67
N LYS A 5 -60.32 -24.75 -8.69
CA LYS A 5 -60.70 -24.54 -7.28
C LYS A 5 -61.22 -25.90 -6.74
N LYS A 6 -61.16 -26.07 -5.41
CA LYS A 6 -62.15 -26.73 -4.51
C LYS A 6 -62.38 -28.25 -4.55
N ALA A 7 -62.32 -28.86 -3.36
CA ALA A 7 -63.49 -29.34 -2.58
C ALA A 7 -63.01 -29.84 -1.18
N THR A 8 -63.36 -29.16 -0.08
CA THR A 8 -64.35 -29.55 0.97
C THR A 8 -64.00 -30.83 1.75
N GLY A 9 -64.12 -30.96 3.07
CA GLY A 9 -64.80 -30.18 4.11
C GLY A 9 -64.64 -30.88 5.47
N ALA A 10 -65.29 -30.32 6.48
CA ALA A 10 -64.94 -30.31 7.89
C ALA A 10 -65.34 -31.53 8.78
N LYS A 11 -64.54 -31.70 9.85
CA LYS A 11 -64.90 -31.83 11.29
C LYS A 11 -65.33 -33.15 11.97
N THR A 12 -64.66 -33.34 13.12
CA THR A 12 -65.09 -33.82 14.46
C THR A 12 -65.10 -35.31 14.85
N ALA A 13 -64.04 -35.69 15.58
CA ALA A 13 -63.99 -36.15 16.97
C ALA A 13 -64.87 -37.33 17.47
N THR A 14 -64.21 -38.37 18.01
CA THR A 14 -64.65 -39.05 19.26
C THR A 14 -63.50 -39.81 19.94
N LYS A 15 -63.50 -39.76 21.28
CA LYS A 15 -62.55 -40.37 22.24
C LYS A 15 -62.70 -41.89 22.33
N ARG A 16 -61.62 -42.61 22.68
CA ARG A 16 -61.64 -43.62 23.77
C ARG A 16 -60.25 -44.01 24.27
N ALA A 17 -60.09 -43.86 25.59
CA ALA A 17 -59.09 -44.44 26.50
C ALA A 17 -59.34 -45.97 26.63
N ALA A 18 -58.59 -46.85 27.29
CA ALA A 18 -57.26 -46.99 27.92
C ALA A 18 -57.15 -48.49 28.28
N ALA A 19 -55.96 -49.04 28.52
CA ALA A 19 -55.62 -49.85 29.72
C ALA A 19 -54.34 -50.67 29.57
N LYS A 20 -53.58 -50.67 30.68
CA LYS A 20 -52.31 -51.32 30.97
C LYS A 20 -52.38 -52.86 30.96
N LYS A 21 -51.22 -53.51 30.77
CA LYS A 21 -50.65 -54.42 31.78
C LYS A 21 -49.13 -54.59 31.63
N THR A 22 -48.53 -54.64 32.81
CA THR A 22 -47.12 -54.64 33.22
C THR A 22 -46.48 -56.03 33.21
N ALA A 23 -45.18 -56.12 32.93
CA ALA A 23 -44.26 -57.07 33.56
C ALA A 23 -42.82 -56.51 33.56
N THR A 24 -42.18 -56.59 34.72
CA THR A 24 -40.92 -55.98 35.14
C THR A 24 -39.75 -56.96 35.09
N LYS A 25 -38.55 -56.53 34.64
CA LYS A 25 -37.26 -56.87 35.30
C LYS A 25 -36.09 -56.00 34.80
N LYS A 26 -35.25 -55.64 35.78
CA LYS A 26 -33.97 -54.88 35.83
C LYS A 26 -32.94 -55.38 34.77
N THR A 27 -31.88 -54.69 34.32
CA THR A 27 -30.94 -53.75 34.97
C THR A 27 -29.94 -53.20 33.93
N ALA A 28 -29.28 -52.07 34.29
CA ALA A 28 -27.89 -51.68 33.99
C ALA A 28 -27.54 -50.90 32.70
N THR A 29 -26.91 -49.76 33.00
CA THR A 29 -26.33 -48.67 32.20
C THR A 29 -25.06 -49.04 31.43
N ALA A 30 -24.94 -48.56 30.18
CA ALA A 30 -23.65 -48.28 29.54
C ALA A 30 -23.76 -47.04 28.62
N LYS A 31 -22.96 -46.02 28.94
CA LYS A 31 -22.96 -44.68 28.35
C LYS A 31 -22.32 -44.65 26.96
N LYS A 32 -22.98 -43.91 26.06
CA LYS A 32 -22.49 -43.29 24.82
C LYS A 32 -21.03 -42.84 24.92
N ARG A 33 -20.17 -43.40 24.08
CA ARG A 33 -18.76 -43.01 23.95
C ARG A 33 -18.35 -42.91 22.48
N THR A 34 -19.07 -42.18 21.65
CA THR A 34 -18.65 -41.93 20.25
C THR A 34 -19.27 -40.67 19.64
N THR A 35 -19.11 -39.49 20.26
CA THR A 35 -19.38 -38.21 19.54
C THR A 35 -18.53 -37.01 20.00
N LYS A 36 -17.49 -37.19 20.83
CA LYS A 36 -16.66 -36.07 21.34
C LYS A 36 -15.29 -35.90 20.67
N ALA A 37 -14.93 -36.74 19.69
CA ALA A 37 -13.59 -36.76 19.09
C ALA A 37 -13.43 -35.94 17.78
N LYS A 38 -14.45 -35.17 17.35
CA LYS A 38 -14.38 -34.41 16.09
C LYS A 38 -14.66 -32.90 16.21
N GLN A 39 -14.73 -32.38 17.44
CA GLN A 39 -14.91 -30.95 17.74
C GLN A 39 -13.75 -30.35 18.57
N ALA A 40 -12.71 -31.11 18.88
CA ALA A 40 -11.58 -30.67 19.70
C ALA A 40 -10.38 -30.12 18.91
N ALA A 41 -10.52 -29.83 17.60
CA ALA A 41 -9.41 -29.38 16.75
C ALA A 41 -9.49 -27.89 16.34
N ALA A 42 -10.32 -27.08 17.00
CA ALA A 42 -10.56 -25.68 16.61
C ALA A 42 -10.39 -24.64 17.73
N GLU A 43 -9.98 -25.04 18.94
CA GLU A 43 -9.65 -24.13 20.04
C GLU A 43 -8.29 -24.54 20.58
N GLY A 44 -7.33 -23.60 20.59
CA GLY A 44 -5.96 -23.87 21.00
C GLY A 44 -5.91 -24.40 22.42
N GLU A 45 -5.44 -25.64 22.58
CA GLU A 45 -5.20 -26.24 23.89
C GLU A 45 -4.23 -25.35 24.68
N GLU A 46 -4.71 -24.84 25.80
CA GLU A 46 -3.93 -24.06 26.74
C GLU A 46 -3.03 -25.03 27.52
N PHE A 47 -1.77 -25.15 27.07
CA PHE A 47 -0.75 -25.91 27.79
C PHE A 47 -0.46 -25.22 29.13
N THR A 48 -0.80 -25.89 30.23
CA THR A 48 -0.46 -25.46 31.59
C THR A 48 0.99 -25.84 31.89
N ALA A 49 1.94 -25.05 31.37
CA ALA A 49 3.34 -25.12 31.78
C ALA A 49 3.46 -24.69 33.26
N GLU A 50 4.44 -25.22 34.00
CA GLU A 50 4.69 -24.78 35.38
C GLU A 50 4.95 -23.27 35.45
N PRO A 51 4.48 -22.55 36.49
CA PRO A 51 4.72 -21.11 36.64
C PRO A 51 6.22 -20.78 36.50
N GLY A 52 6.56 -19.85 35.62
CA GLY A 52 7.95 -19.43 35.37
C GLY A 52 8.74 -20.28 34.36
N SER A 53 8.13 -21.29 33.73
CA SER A 53 8.81 -22.11 32.70
C SER A 53 8.72 -21.55 31.28
N THR A 54 7.82 -20.58 31.03
CA THR A 54 7.59 -19.99 29.69
C THR A 54 7.67 -18.47 29.72
N SER A 55 8.07 -17.87 28.59
CA SER A 55 8.09 -16.41 28.42
C SER A 55 6.81 -15.94 27.74
N LEU A 56 6.31 -14.75 28.09
CA LEU A 56 5.12 -14.15 27.48
C LEU A 56 5.53 -13.18 26.38
N VAL A 57 4.88 -13.27 25.23
CA VAL A 57 5.01 -12.30 24.13
C VAL A 57 3.67 -11.62 23.92
N ILE A 58 3.64 -10.29 24.00
CA ILE A 58 2.42 -9.49 23.84
C ILE A 58 2.49 -8.70 22.53
N VAL A 59 1.52 -8.92 21.65
CA VAL A 59 1.41 -8.26 20.34
C VAL A 59 0.10 -7.50 20.21
N GLU A 60 -0.05 -6.69 19.16
CA GLU A 60 -1.26 -5.90 18.97
C GLU A 60 -2.45 -6.71 18.45
N SER A 61 -2.22 -7.65 17.52
CA SER A 61 -3.29 -8.34 16.80
C SER A 61 -3.23 -9.88 16.92
N PRO A 62 -4.39 -10.56 16.80
CA PRO A 62 -4.43 -12.03 16.84
C PRO A 62 -3.68 -12.72 15.67
N ALA A 63 -3.71 -12.14 14.47
CA ALA A 63 -3.01 -12.71 13.31
C ALA A 63 -1.49 -12.72 13.55
N LYS A 64 -0.94 -11.58 13.99
CA LYS A 64 0.46 -11.46 14.42
C LYS A 64 0.82 -12.45 15.53
N ALA A 65 -0.09 -12.65 16.50
CA ALA A 65 0.13 -13.60 17.59
C ALA A 65 0.28 -15.05 17.07
N LYS A 66 -0.55 -15.43 16.10
CA LYS A 66 -0.51 -16.76 15.48
C LYS A 66 0.79 -16.98 14.69
N THR A 67 1.19 -16.00 13.86
CA THR A 67 2.42 -16.08 13.07
C THR A 67 3.67 -16.15 13.95
N ILE A 68 3.78 -15.29 14.95
CA ILE A 68 4.93 -15.30 15.88
C ILE A 68 4.94 -16.56 16.75
N GLY A 69 3.78 -17.00 17.25
CA GLY A 69 3.67 -18.22 18.06
C GLY A 69 4.13 -19.48 17.33
N LYS A 70 3.88 -19.57 16.01
CA LYS A 70 4.40 -20.64 15.15
C LYS A 70 5.94 -20.67 15.13
N TYR A 71 6.60 -19.51 15.06
CA TYR A 71 8.07 -19.47 14.98
C TYR A 71 8.75 -19.70 16.33
N LEU A 72 8.20 -19.13 17.42
CA LEU A 72 8.79 -19.22 18.75
C LEU A 72 8.56 -20.59 19.44
N GLY A 73 7.51 -21.31 19.05
CA GLY A 73 7.21 -22.64 19.59
C GLY A 73 6.74 -22.62 21.05
N ARG A 74 6.84 -23.78 21.72
CA ARG A 74 6.18 -24.04 23.01
C ARG A 74 6.78 -23.30 24.21
N SER A 75 8.01 -22.80 24.09
CA SER A 75 8.68 -22.04 25.17
C SER A 75 8.08 -20.65 25.39
N TYR A 76 7.23 -20.19 24.46
CA TYR A 76 6.62 -18.87 24.50
C TYR A 76 5.10 -18.95 24.49
N ARG A 77 4.46 -18.17 25.36
CA ARG A 77 3.02 -17.91 25.34
C ARG A 77 2.79 -16.58 24.62
N VAL A 78 2.08 -16.60 23.50
CA VAL A 78 1.77 -15.36 22.76
C VAL A 78 0.33 -14.91 23.06
N ARG A 79 0.14 -13.62 23.35
CA ARG A 79 -1.15 -12.98 23.63
C ARG A 79 -1.29 -11.67 22.85
N ALA A 80 -2.51 -11.29 22.50
CA ALA A 80 -2.81 -10.07 21.77
C ALA A 80 -3.58 -9.06 22.62
N THR A 81 -3.27 -7.76 22.48
CA THR A 81 -4.00 -6.66 23.15
C THR A 81 -5.28 -6.28 22.41
N ILE A 82 -5.35 -6.60 21.11
CA ILE A 82 -6.38 -6.16 20.15
C ILE A 82 -6.40 -4.62 20.10
N GLY A 83 -5.26 -4.01 19.78
CA GLY A 83 -5.07 -2.56 19.78
C GLY A 83 -4.76 -1.98 21.17
N HIS A 84 -5.15 -0.73 21.39
CA HIS A 84 -4.94 -0.03 22.66
C HIS A 84 -5.71 -0.66 23.84
N VAL A 85 -5.14 -0.54 25.03
CA VAL A 85 -5.76 -0.98 26.30
C VAL A 85 -6.14 0.17 27.23
N ARG A 86 -5.54 1.35 27.06
CA ARG A 86 -5.94 2.58 27.76
C ARG A 86 -6.05 3.73 26.76
N ASP A 87 -6.90 4.70 27.05
CA ASP A 87 -7.03 5.95 26.30
C ASP A 87 -7.48 7.07 27.23
N LEU A 88 -7.44 8.30 26.73
CA LEU A 88 -8.04 9.46 27.38
C LEU A 88 -9.57 9.29 27.44
N PRO A 89 -10.22 9.63 28.57
CA PRO A 89 -11.65 9.49 28.74
C PRO A 89 -12.46 10.24 27.66
N GLU A 90 -13.58 9.66 27.24
CA GLU A 90 -14.38 10.16 26.11
C GLU A 90 -15.14 11.45 26.42
N LYS A 91 -15.59 11.62 27.67
CA LYS A 91 -16.53 12.68 28.07
C LYS A 91 -15.87 13.87 28.78
N LYS A 92 -14.58 13.82 29.06
CA LYS A 92 -13.82 14.91 29.70
C LYS A 92 -12.51 15.14 28.96
N MET A 93 -11.92 16.34 29.12
CA MET A 93 -10.68 16.69 28.43
C MET A 93 -9.57 15.67 28.71
N GLY A 94 -9.44 15.22 29.96
CA GLY A 94 -8.48 14.19 30.36
C GLY A 94 -7.02 14.63 30.26
N ILE A 95 -6.77 15.94 30.22
CA ILE A 95 -5.43 16.53 30.17
C ILE A 95 -5.37 17.61 31.24
N ASP A 96 -4.39 17.51 32.12
CA ASP A 96 -4.09 18.54 33.12
C ASP A 96 -3.15 19.58 32.50
N ILE A 97 -3.73 20.72 32.09
CA ILE A 97 -2.97 21.80 31.42
C ILE A 97 -2.04 22.52 32.40
N GLU A 98 -2.42 22.61 33.67
CA GLU A 98 -1.66 23.36 34.69
C GLU A 98 -0.42 22.57 35.14
N ASN A 99 -0.51 21.24 35.17
CA ASN A 99 0.57 20.34 35.57
C ASN A 99 1.29 19.72 34.36
N GLY A 100 1.71 20.55 33.40
CA GLY A 100 2.59 20.09 32.32
C GLY A 100 1.94 19.19 31.26
N PHE A 101 0.63 19.34 31.03
CA PHE A 101 -0.15 18.56 30.06
C PHE A 101 -0.29 17.07 30.39
N GLU A 102 -0.30 16.72 31.67
CA GLU A 102 -0.36 15.31 32.10
C GLU A 102 -1.68 14.63 31.64
N PRO A 103 -1.61 13.52 30.89
CA PRO A 103 -2.79 12.80 30.42
C PRO A 103 -3.36 11.84 31.47
N ASP A 104 -4.66 11.96 31.76
CA ASP A 104 -5.41 11.01 32.59
C ASP A 104 -5.87 9.82 31.74
N TYR A 105 -5.06 8.77 31.69
CA TYR A 105 -5.37 7.55 30.94
C TYR A 105 -6.19 6.55 31.75
N ILE A 106 -7.38 6.23 31.25
CA ILE A 106 -8.27 5.20 31.78
C ILE A 106 -8.19 3.91 30.96
N THR A 107 -8.49 2.77 31.57
CA THR A 107 -8.70 1.53 30.80
C THR A 107 -9.88 1.73 29.86
N ILE A 108 -9.73 1.36 28.59
CA ILE A 108 -10.81 1.51 27.60
C ILE A 108 -11.98 0.61 28.01
N PRO A 109 -13.22 1.12 28.08
CA PRO A 109 -14.38 0.31 28.39
C PRO A 109 -14.48 -0.92 27.49
N GLY A 110 -14.62 -2.11 28.08
CA GLY A 110 -14.65 -3.39 27.38
C GLY A 110 -13.29 -4.10 27.25
N LYS A 111 -12.17 -3.45 27.65
CA LYS A 111 -10.83 -4.06 27.66
C LYS A 111 -10.43 -4.66 29.01
N GLU A 112 -11.31 -4.63 30.00
CA GLU A 112 -11.02 -5.08 31.38
C GLU A 112 -10.62 -6.56 31.39
N LYS A 113 -11.34 -7.40 30.62
CA LYS A 113 -11.03 -8.83 30.50
C LYS A 113 -9.63 -9.06 29.91
N THR A 114 -9.30 -8.38 28.81
CA THR A 114 -7.98 -8.48 28.17
C THR A 114 -6.88 -8.05 29.14
N VAL A 115 -7.06 -6.95 29.86
CA VAL A 115 -6.09 -6.48 30.87
C VAL A 115 -5.93 -7.50 32.00
N ALA A 116 -7.02 -8.10 32.48
CA ALA A 116 -6.97 -9.14 33.51
C ALA A 116 -6.23 -10.40 33.02
N GLU A 117 -6.48 -10.85 31.80
CA GLU A 117 -5.79 -11.98 31.17
C GLU A 117 -4.28 -11.69 31.01
N LEU A 118 -3.91 -10.50 30.54
CA LEU A 118 -2.50 -10.08 30.42
C LEU A 118 -1.80 -10.02 31.78
N LYS A 119 -2.47 -9.45 32.81
CA LYS A 119 -1.98 -9.45 34.19
C LYS A 119 -1.82 -10.86 34.74
N SER A 120 -2.69 -11.79 34.39
CA SER A 120 -2.54 -13.19 34.79
C SER A 120 -1.34 -13.84 34.10
N ALA A 121 -1.27 -13.77 32.78
CA ALA A 121 -0.18 -14.36 32.02
C ALA A 121 1.18 -13.79 32.46
N ALA A 122 1.27 -12.48 32.70
CA ALA A 122 2.50 -11.83 33.17
C ALA A 122 2.97 -12.33 34.53
N ARG A 123 2.06 -12.79 35.41
CA ARG A 123 2.42 -13.34 36.72
C ARG A 123 3.08 -14.72 36.63
N ASP A 124 2.67 -15.50 35.63
CA ASP A 124 3.13 -16.89 35.47
C ASP A 124 4.35 -17.00 34.53
N SER A 125 4.87 -15.87 34.06
CA SER A 125 5.92 -15.82 33.03
C SER A 125 7.31 -15.61 33.62
N ARG A 126 8.32 -16.22 32.99
CA ARG A 126 9.74 -15.96 33.29
C ARG A 126 10.18 -14.56 32.89
N GLU A 127 9.76 -14.17 31.69
CA GLU A 127 10.07 -12.89 31.04
C GLU A 127 8.89 -12.47 30.17
N ILE A 128 8.78 -11.17 29.91
CA ILE A 128 7.71 -10.58 29.12
C ILE A 128 8.33 -9.76 27.99
N PHE A 129 7.95 -10.06 26.75
CA PHE A 129 8.36 -9.36 25.55
C PHE A 129 7.17 -8.57 24.98
N LEU A 130 7.35 -7.27 24.82
CA LEU A 130 6.41 -6.36 24.18
C LEU A 130 6.77 -6.23 22.71
N ALA A 131 5.93 -6.80 21.86
CA ALA A 131 6.16 -7.08 20.45
C ALA A 131 5.16 -6.33 19.53
N THR A 132 4.74 -5.15 19.97
CA THR A 132 3.92 -4.23 19.18
C THR A 132 4.68 -3.68 17.98
N ASP A 133 3.97 -3.06 17.05
CA ASP A 133 4.57 -2.58 15.80
C ASP A 133 5.71 -1.56 16.03
N PRO A 134 6.67 -1.44 15.08
CA PRO A 134 7.90 -0.69 15.31
C PRO A 134 7.75 0.83 15.08
N ASP A 135 6.54 1.38 15.29
CA ASP A 135 6.28 2.81 15.19
C ASP A 135 5.96 3.43 16.57
N ARG A 136 5.76 4.75 16.61
CA ARG A 136 5.41 5.46 17.85
C ARG A 136 4.08 4.98 18.47
N GLU A 137 3.15 4.49 17.66
CA GLU A 137 1.85 4.02 18.14
C GLU A 137 2.02 2.69 18.85
N GLY A 138 2.77 1.76 18.23
CA GLY A 138 3.17 0.51 18.85
C GLY A 138 3.98 0.72 20.12
N GLU A 139 4.87 1.73 20.15
CA GLU A 139 5.63 2.08 21.36
C GLU A 139 4.73 2.55 22.50
N ALA A 140 3.73 3.39 22.21
CA ALA A 140 2.74 3.79 23.19
C ALA A 140 1.93 2.57 23.68
N ILE A 141 1.46 1.68 22.81
CA ILE A 141 0.75 0.46 23.23
C ILE A 141 1.63 -0.38 24.17
N ALA A 142 2.91 -0.56 23.83
CA ALA A 142 3.86 -1.26 24.69
C ALA A 142 3.96 -0.61 26.09
N TRP A 143 4.11 0.71 26.15
CA TRP A 143 4.14 1.45 27.42
C TRP A 143 2.84 1.33 28.21
N HIS A 144 1.68 1.50 27.55
CA HIS A 144 0.36 1.36 28.17
C HIS A 144 0.16 -0.03 28.78
N VAL A 145 0.62 -1.09 28.10
CA VAL A 145 0.58 -2.47 28.60
C VAL A 145 1.56 -2.66 29.75
N ALA A 146 2.80 -2.18 29.61
CA ALA A 146 3.83 -2.27 30.65
C ALA A 146 3.33 -1.68 31.97
N GLU A 147 2.76 -0.48 31.94
CA GLU A 147 2.19 0.20 33.11
C GLU A 147 1.05 -0.59 33.76
N GLN A 148 0.32 -1.41 32.99
CA GLN A 148 -0.74 -2.25 33.55
C GLN A 148 -0.21 -3.55 34.18
N ILE A 149 0.88 -4.12 33.67
CA ILE A 149 1.35 -5.45 34.10
C ILE A 149 2.57 -5.40 35.02
N LYS A 150 3.25 -4.26 35.12
CA LYS A 150 4.44 -4.05 35.97
C LYS A 150 4.13 -4.30 37.44
N ARG A 151 5.04 -4.99 38.12
CA ARG A 151 4.98 -5.29 39.56
C ARG A 151 6.37 -5.14 40.18
N LYS A 152 6.43 -4.79 41.47
CA LYS A 152 7.70 -4.54 42.22
C LYS A 152 8.70 -5.71 42.14
N ASN A 153 8.20 -6.95 42.11
CA ASN A 153 8.98 -8.18 41.94
C ASN A 153 8.44 -9.01 40.76
N GLY A 154 8.09 -8.35 39.65
CA GLY A 154 7.58 -9.01 38.44
C GLY A 154 8.69 -9.53 37.52
N ALA A 155 8.30 -10.33 36.52
CA ALA A 155 9.18 -10.76 35.44
C ALA A 155 9.77 -9.56 34.68
N PRO A 156 10.99 -9.67 34.12
CA PRO A 156 11.58 -8.62 33.30
C PRO A 156 10.70 -8.31 32.09
N ILE A 157 10.50 -7.02 31.80
CA ILE A 157 9.75 -6.55 30.63
C ILE A 157 10.76 -6.02 29.61
N ARG A 158 10.77 -6.58 28.40
CA ARG A 158 11.65 -6.20 27.29
C ARG A 158 10.86 -5.81 26.05
N ARG A 159 11.39 -4.90 25.25
CA ARG A 159 10.81 -4.39 24.01
C ARG A 159 11.43 -5.09 22.80
N VAL A 160 10.61 -5.58 21.88
CA VAL A 160 11.05 -6.31 20.68
C VAL A 160 10.46 -5.66 19.44
N LEU A 161 11.30 -5.31 18.47
CA LEU A 161 10.90 -4.68 17.21
C LEU A 161 11.01 -5.69 16.07
N PHE A 162 9.92 -5.86 15.32
CA PHE A 162 9.91 -6.66 14.10
C PHE A 162 9.60 -5.75 12.92
N HIS A 163 10.45 -5.78 11.89
CA HIS A 163 10.23 -5.08 10.61
C HIS A 163 9.72 -6.02 9.52
N GLU A 164 9.81 -7.33 9.76
CA GLU A 164 9.17 -8.41 9.03
C GLU A 164 8.91 -9.58 9.97
N ILE A 165 7.94 -10.44 9.63
CA ILE A 165 7.55 -11.58 10.47
C ILE A 165 7.97 -12.88 9.78
N THR A 166 9.28 -13.08 9.72
CA THR A 166 9.93 -14.32 9.28
C THR A 166 10.49 -15.06 10.49
N LYS A 167 10.78 -16.36 10.35
CA LYS A 167 11.33 -17.17 11.44
C LYS A 167 12.62 -16.55 11.99
N ASP A 168 13.56 -16.23 11.10
CA ASP A 168 14.89 -15.74 11.49
C ASP A 168 14.81 -14.34 12.09
N ALA A 169 14.00 -13.44 11.50
CA ALA A 169 13.81 -12.09 12.05
C ALA A 169 13.15 -12.12 13.44
N VAL A 170 12.21 -13.05 13.66
CA VAL A 170 11.54 -13.18 14.96
C VAL A 170 12.50 -13.66 16.06
N HIS A 171 13.34 -14.66 15.77
CA HIS A 171 14.34 -15.13 16.74
C HIS A 171 15.40 -14.06 17.02
N ALA A 172 15.96 -13.45 15.97
CA ALA A 172 16.99 -12.42 16.10
C ALA A 172 16.49 -11.21 16.91
N ALA A 173 15.24 -10.78 16.72
CA ALA A 173 14.69 -9.65 17.46
C ALA A 173 14.41 -9.96 18.94
N ILE A 174 14.05 -11.20 19.28
CA ILE A 174 13.90 -11.64 20.68
C ILE A 174 15.25 -11.67 21.39
N GLU A 175 16.32 -12.12 20.71
CA GLU A 175 17.68 -12.11 21.25
C GLU A 175 18.21 -10.69 21.48
N ASN A 176 17.83 -9.76 20.62
CA ASN A 176 18.22 -8.35 20.69
C ASN A 176 17.15 -7.46 21.38
N ALA A 177 16.33 -8.02 22.27
CA ALA A 177 15.28 -7.29 22.95
C ALA A 177 15.85 -6.15 23.82
N GLY A 178 15.30 -4.94 23.67
CA GLY A 178 15.73 -3.72 24.35
C GLY A 178 14.75 -3.24 25.41
N SER A 179 14.81 -1.94 25.70
CA SER A 179 13.84 -1.22 26.55
C SER A 179 12.83 -0.46 25.71
N ILE A 180 11.71 -0.08 26.32
CA ILE A 180 10.77 0.87 25.72
C ILE A 180 11.49 2.20 25.48
N ASP A 181 11.29 2.77 24.30
CA ASP A 181 11.80 4.09 23.92
C ASP A 181 10.85 5.17 24.42
N THR A 182 11.18 5.77 25.58
CA THR A 182 10.37 6.83 26.19
C THR A 182 10.19 8.03 25.26
N LYS A 183 11.17 8.36 24.39
CA LYS A 183 11.02 9.50 23.47
C LYS A 183 9.95 9.24 22.42
N LYS A 184 9.84 8.00 21.92
CA LYS A 184 8.77 7.60 21.02
C LYS A 184 7.41 7.60 21.71
N VAL A 185 7.34 7.17 22.97
CA VAL A 185 6.13 7.26 23.80
C VAL A 185 5.72 8.73 23.95
N ASP A 186 6.62 9.60 24.41
CA ASP A 186 6.37 11.02 24.63
C ASP A 186 5.92 11.72 23.33
N ALA A 187 6.52 11.37 22.20
CA ALA A 187 6.10 11.89 20.89
C ALA A 187 4.67 11.47 20.51
N GLN A 188 4.26 10.25 20.85
CA GLN A 188 2.88 9.78 20.65
C GLN A 188 1.92 10.48 21.60
N GLN A 189 2.28 10.61 22.89
CA GLN A 189 1.48 11.30 23.90
C GLN A 189 1.30 12.78 23.57
N ALA A 190 2.37 13.48 23.19
CA ALA A 190 2.31 14.87 22.75
C ALA A 190 1.36 15.06 21.56
N ARG A 191 1.38 14.14 20.59
CA ARG A 191 0.41 14.12 19.49
C ARG A 191 -1.02 13.92 20.03
N ARG A 192 -1.24 12.97 20.93
CA ARG A 192 -2.57 12.67 21.51
C ARG A 192 -3.14 13.86 22.26
N VAL A 193 -2.30 14.52 23.07
CA VAL A 193 -2.60 15.76 23.79
C VAL A 193 -2.97 16.89 22.83
N LEU A 194 -2.14 17.14 21.82
CA LEU A 194 -2.36 18.20 20.85
C LEU A 194 -3.68 18.02 20.09
N ASP A 195 -3.95 16.81 19.61
CA ASP A 195 -5.17 16.50 18.86
C ASP A 195 -6.41 16.65 19.77
N ARG A 196 -6.31 16.28 21.05
CA ARG A 196 -7.37 16.47 22.05
C ARG A 196 -7.64 17.94 22.34
N LEU A 197 -6.60 18.76 22.53
CA LEU A 197 -6.73 20.20 22.78
C LEU A 197 -7.41 20.92 21.59
N VAL A 198 -6.97 20.63 20.36
CA VAL A 198 -7.58 21.21 19.15
C VAL A 198 -9.04 20.77 19.04
N GLY A 199 -9.33 19.48 19.21
CA GLY A 199 -10.70 18.95 19.13
C GLY A 199 -11.64 19.63 20.13
N TYR A 200 -11.24 19.74 21.39
CA TYR A 200 -12.07 20.32 22.47
C TYR A 200 -12.23 21.84 22.34
N LYS A 201 -11.20 22.57 21.90
CA LYS A 201 -11.26 24.04 21.78
C LYS A 201 -11.96 24.49 20.49
N ALA A 202 -11.73 23.81 19.37
CA ALA A 202 -12.20 24.27 18.06
C ALA A 202 -13.57 23.70 17.65
N SER A 203 -13.90 22.45 17.99
CA SER A 203 -15.18 21.84 17.56
C SER A 203 -16.43 22.60 18.07
N PRO A 204 -16.49 23.11 19.31
CA PRO A 204 -17.64 23.89 19.77
C PRO A 204 -17.88 25.18 18.96
N VAL A 205 -16.83 25.81 18.44
CA VAL A 205 -16.95 26.98 17.56
C VAL A 205 -17.61 26.58 16.24
N LEU A 206 -17.20 25.46 15.66
CA LEU A 206 -17.79 24.91 14.44
C LEU A 206 -19.25 24.50 14.63
N TRP A 207 -19.63 24.01 15.81
CA TRP A 207 -21.03 23.67 16.11
C TRP A 207 -21.96 24.88 16.15
N LYS A 208 -21.44 26.03 16.60
CA LYS A 208 -22.17 27.29 16.65
C LYS A 208 -22.30 27.96 15.28
N THR A 209 -21.27 27.83 14.44
CA THR A 209 -21.12 28.62 13.21
C THR A 209 -21.43 27.86 11.92
N VAL A 210 -21.31 26.53 11.91
CA VAL A 210 -21.46 25.69 10.71
C VAL A 210 -22.54 24.63 10.90
N LYS A 211 -22.29 23.62 11.76
CA LYS A 211 -23.22 22.51 11.99
C LYS A 211 -22.88 21.76 13.28
N LYS A 212 -23.88 21.45 14.10
CA LYS A 212 -23.68 20.60 15.30
C LYS A 212 -23.14 19.22 14.92
N GLY A 213 -22.19 18.73 15.72
CA GLY A 213 -21.64 17.37 15.59
C GLY A 213 -20.48 17.20 14.63
N ILE A 214 -19.95 18.26 14.02
CA ILE A 214 -18.74 18.19 13.18
C ILE A 214 -17.48 18.30 14.03
N SER A 215 -16.41 17.61 13.64
CA SER A 215 -15.14 17.65 14.38
C SER A 215 -14.16 18.64 13.74
N ALA A 216 -13.45 19.39 14.58
CA ALA A 216 -12.24 20.10 14.18
C ALA A 216 -11.03 19.19 14.40
N GLY A 217 -10.08 19.19 13.48
CA GLY A 217 -8.83 18.46 13.71
C GLY A 217 -7.70 19.03 12.87
N ARG A 218 -6.54 19.15 13.52
CA ARG A 218 -5.38 19.86 12.98
C ARG A 218 -4.96 19.39 11.58
N VAL A 219 -4.98 18.08 11.33
CA VAL A 219 -4.60 17.51 10.01
C VAL A 219 -5.79 17.46 9.05
N GLN A 220 -6.96 16.99 9.50
CA GLN A 220 -8.14 16.85 8.64
C GLN A 220 -8.62 18.18 8.05
N THR A 221 -8.55 19.26 8.83
CA THR A 221 -8.99 20.60 8.39
C THR A 221 -8.05 21.16 7.32
N VAL A 222 -6.74 20.89 7.41
CA VAL A 222 -5.79 21.29 6.36
C VAL A 222 -5.98 20.46 5.09
N ALA A 223 -6.19 19.15 5.20
CA ALA A 223 -6.48 18.31 4.04
C ALA A 223 -7.76 18.75 3.30
N LEU A 224 -8.83 19.07 4.06
CA LEU A 224 -10.05 19.63 3.48
C LEU A 224 -9.80 20.98 2.81
N ARG A 225 -8.98 21.84 3.43
CA ARG A 225 -8.60 23.14 2.85
C ARG A 225 -7.95 22.98 1.48
N LEU A 226 -7.00 22.04 1.32
CA LEU A 226 -6.34 21.80 0.03
C LEU A 226 -7.34 21.43 -1.07
N LEU A 227 -8.33 20.58 -0.76
CA LEU A 227 -9.39 20.23 -1.72
C LEU A 227 -10.26 21.43 -2.08
N VAL A 228 -10.63 22.25 -1.09
CA VAL A 228 -11.44 23.45 -1.31
C VAL A 228 -10.67 24.50 -2.13
N GLU A 229 -9.37 24.65 -1.90
CA GLU A 229 -8.53 25.56 -2.68
C GLU A 229 -8.43 25.11 -4.14
N ARG A 230 -8.17 23.81 -4.40
CA ARG A 230 -8.18 23.25 -5.77
C ARG A 230 -9.53 23.44 -6.46
N GLU A 231 -10.63 23.18 -5.78
CA GLU A 231 -11.98 23.39 -6.33
C GLU A 231 -12.26 24.86 -6.66
N ARG A 232 -11.72 25.80 -5.86
CA ARG A 232 -11.84 27.24 -6.14
C ARG A 232 -11.01 27.64 -7.36
N GLU A 233 -9.80 27.08 -7.51
CA GLU A 233 -8.96 27.28 -8.69
C GLU A 233 -9.69 26.79 -9.95
N ILE A 234 -10.28 25.59 -9.93
CA ILE A 234 -11.05 25.02 -11.04
C ILE A 234 -12.24 25.92 -11.40
N ARG A 235 -13.00 26.40 -10.42
CA ARG A 235 -14.17 27.27 -10.66
C ARG A 235 -13.81 28.66 -11.17
N ALA A 236 -12.65 29.17 -10.78
CA ALA A 236 -12.15 30.47 -11.22
C ALA A 236 -11.41 30.40 -12.57
N PHE A 237 -11.13 29.18 -13.07
CA PHE A 237 -10.40 28.98 -14.30
C PHE A 237 -11.22 29.36 -15.52
N ASN A 238 -10.66 30.21 -16.37
CA ASN A 238 -11.23 30.55 -17.66
C ASN A 238 -10.36 29.92 -18.76
N PRO A 239 -10.87 28.93 -19.53
CA PRO A 239 -10.12 28.31 -20.61
C PRO A 239 -9.66 29.34 -21.64
N VAL A 240 -8.39 29.25 -22.03
CA VAL A 240 -7.78 30.10 -23.05
C VAL A 240 -7.54 29.24 -24.30
N GLU A 241 -8.05 29.71 -25.42
CA GLU A 241 -7.83 29.09 -26.72
C GLU A 241 -6.34 29.17 -27.10
N TYR A 242 -5.82 28.07 -27.67
CA TYR A 242 -4.52 28.08 -28.32
C TYR A 242 -4.48 27.04 -29.44
N TRP A 243 -3.57 27.21 -30.38
CA TRP A 243 -3.43 26.34 -31.54
C TRP A 243 -2.04 25.72 -31.59
N THR A 244 -1.99 24.46 -32.03
CA THR A 244 -0.75 23.79 -32.41
C THR A 244 -0.79 23.47 -33.89
N ILE A 245 0.36 23.49 -34.55
CA ILE A 245 0.48 23.14 -35.96
C ILE A 245 1.43 21.95 -36.10
N ALA A 246 1.06 20.98 -36.92
CA ALA A 246 1.92 19.86 -37.27
C ALA A 246 1.94 19.64 -38.79
N ALA A 247 3.10 19.31 -39.35
CA ALA A 247 3.21 18.79 -40.70
C ALA A 247 3.03 17.27 -40.68
N GLN A 248 2.09 16.78 -41.47
CA GLN A 248 1.92 15.36 -41.77
C GLN A 248 2.89 14.97 -42.88
N MET A 249 3.79 14.04 -42.59
CA MET A 249 4.87 13.63 -43.46
C MET A 249 4.85 12.12 -43.66
N GLU A 250 5.41 11.64 -44.76
CA GLU A 250 5.61 10.22 -45.01
C GLU A 250 6.93 10.02 -45.72
N GLU A 251 7.71 9.07 -45.22
CA GLU A 251 8.98 8.68 -45.82
C GLU A 251 9.13 7.16 -45.70
N ASN A 252 9.66 6.50 -46.74
CA ASN A 252 9.81 5.05 -46.77
C ASN A 252 8.54 4.25 -46.37
N GLY A 253 7.36 4.76 -46.74
CA GLY A 253 6.07 4.15 -46.41
C GLY A 253 5.62 4.30 -44.94
N GLN A 254 6.34 5.08 -44.14
CA GLN A 254 6.03 5.34 -42.74
C GLN A 254 5.58 6.79 -42.54
N ALA A 255 4.33 6.96 -42.09
CA ALA A 255 3.79 8.27 -41.76
C ALA A 255 4.26 8.74 -40.36
N PHE A 256 4.54 10.04 -40.23
CA PHE A 256 4.88 10.68 -38.96
C PHE A 256 4.47 12.16 -38.93
N LEU A 257 4.51 12.77 -37.75
CA LEU A 257 4.20 14.19 -37.57
C LEU A 257 5.44 14.97 -37.14
N ALA A 258 5.72 16.09 -37.80
CA ALA A 258 6.65 17.10 -37.31
C ALA A 258 5.83 18.27 -36.72
N LYS A 259 6.01 18.59 -35.45
CA LYS A 259 5.28 19.70 -34.79
C LYS A 259 6.03 21.00 -34.99
N LEU A 260 5.31 22.11 -35.19
CA LEU A 260 5.90 23.44 -35.17
C LEU A 260 6.52 23.67 -33.78
N HIS A 261 7.83 23.86 -33.76
CA HIS A 261 8.64 23.91 -32.55
C HIS A 261 9.15 25.32 -32.25
N HIS A 262 9.40 26.15 -33.27
CA HIS A 262 9.72 27.56 -33.09
C HIS A 262 9.15 28.43 -34.22
N ILE A 263 8.86 29.69 -33.88
CA ILE A 263 8.63 30.81 -34.79
C ILE A 263 9.67 31.88 -34.44
N ASP A 264 10.49 32.29 -35.41
CA ASP A 264 11.58 33.26 -35.21
C ASP A 264 12.49 32.91 -34.00
N GLY A 265 12.81 31.62 -33.86
CA GLY A 265 13.65 31.09 -32.78
C GLY A 265 13.01 31.02 -31.38
N LYS A 266 11.73 31.37 -31.23
CA LYS A 266 10.99 31.35 -29.95
C LYS A 266 9.89 30.31 -29.95
N LYS A 267 9.50 29.83 -28.76
CA LYS A 267 8.39 28.86 -28.62
C LYS A 267 7.12 29.45 -29.25
N PRO A 268 6.37 28.68 -30.06
CA PRO A 268 5.16 29.17 -30.70
C PRO A 268 4.10 29.55 -29.66
N THR A 269 3.50 30.72 -29.84
CA THR A 269 2.29 31.14 -29.14
C THR A 269 1.29 31.52 -30.23
N ILE A 270 0.26 30.69 -30.42
CA ILE A 270 -0.76 30.87 -31.47
C ILE A 270 -2.10 30.89 -30.74
N GLY A 271 -2.67 32.08 -30.59
CA GLY A 271 -3.85 32.30 -29.73
C GLY A 271 -5.17 32.20 -30.48
N THR A 272 -5.17 32.34 -31.81
CA THR A 272 -6.40 32.40 -32.61
C THR A 272 -6.33 31.53 -33.86
N GLU A 273 -7.52 31.15 -34.36
CA GLU A 273 -7.64 30.44 -35.63
C GLU A 273 -7.04 31.24 -36.80
N SER A 274 -7.20 32.56 -36.82
CA SER A 274 -6.68 33.42 -37.87
C SER A 274 -5.14 33.37 -37.93
N GLU A 275 -4.48 33.45 -36.78
CA GLU A 275 -3.02 33.29 -36.68
C GLU A 275 -2.56 31.91 -37.14
N ALA A 276 -3.29 30.85 -36.74
CA ALA A 276 -2.98 29.49 -37.15
C ALA A 276 -3.11 29.31 -38.67
N ARG A 277 -4.18 29.83 -39.28
CA ARG A 277 -4.42 29.79 -40.73
C ARG A 277 -3.35 30.55 -41.51
N ALA A 278 -2.95 31.74 -41.04
CA ALA A 278 -1.87 32.49 -41.68
C ALA A 278 -0.55 31.69 -41.75
N ILE A 279 -0.20 31.00 -40.66
CA ILE A 279 0.98 30.12 -40.64
C ILE A 279 0.80 28.93 -41.58
N VAL A 280 -0.39 28.31 -41.60
CA VAL A 280 -0.70 27.21 -42.52
C VAL A 280 -0.53 27.67 -43.98
N ASP A 281 -1.03 28.85 -44.34
CA ASP A 281 -0.96 29.40 -45.70
C ASP A 281 0.51 29.70 -46.10
N GLU A 282 1.30 30.30 -45.20
CA GLU A 282 2.73 30.55 -45.43
C GLU A 282 3.52 29.25 -45.65
N VAL A 283 3.18 28.18 -44.93
CA VAL A 283 3.93 26.92 -44.96
C VAL A 283 3.44 25.98 -46.07
N SER A 284 2.15 26.00 -46.45
CA SER A 284 1.51 25.02 -47.35
C SER A 284 2.04 25.01 -48.80
N ALA A 285 2.75 26.06 -49.21
CA ALA A 285 3.46 26.09 -50.50
C ALA A 285 4.60 25.06 -50.56
N ASN A 286 5.17 24.70 -49.41
CA ASN A 286 6.28 23.76 -49.31
C ASN A 286 5.77 22.32 -49.44
N LYS A 287 6.02 21.68 -50.59
CA LYS A 287 5.66 20.27 -50.84
C LYS A 287 6.61 19.27 -50.17
N THR A 288 7.79 19.74 -49.78
CA THR A 288 8.82 18.95 -49.10
C THR A 288 9.48 19.81 -48.03
N PHE A 289 9.86 19.21 -46.91
CA PHE A 289 10.75 19.84 -45.94
C PHE A 289 12.13 19.20 -45.97
N THR A 290 13.19 20.01 -46.00
CA THR A 290 14.56 19.49 -45.96
C THR A 290 14.99 19.23 -44.52
N VAL A 291 15.57 18.06 -44.25
CA VAL A 291 16.15 17.73 -42.94
C VAL A 291 17.36 18.63 -42.68
N THR A 292 17.24 19.57 -41.75
CA THR A 292 18.32 20.52 -41.44
C THR A 292 19.20 20.05 -40.29
N ASP A 293 18.64 19.27 -39.36
CA ASP A 293 19.40 18.61 -38.29
C ASP A 293 18.81 17.24 -37.95
N LEU A 294 19.69 16.29 -37.64
CA LEU A 294 19.34 14.92 -37.28
C LEU A 294 20.16 14.50 -36.06
N LYS A 295 19.49 14.26 -34.94
CA LYS A 295 20.12 13.86 -33.67
C LYS A 295 19.59 12.51 -33.23
N LYS A 296 20.49 11.54 -33.09
CA LYS A 296 20.22 10.25 -32.45
C LYS A 296 20.90 10.22 -31.09
N ARG A 297 20.16 9.87 -30.04
CA ARG A 297 20.69 9.79 -28.68
C ARG A 297 20.12 8.59 -27.94
N GLU A 298 21.00 7.88 -27.24
CA GLU A 298 20.56 6.90 -26.25
C GLU A 298 19.99 7.64 -25.02
N ARG A 299 18.84 7.19 -24.55
CA ARG A 299 18.17 7.66 -23.33
C ARG A 299 17.91 6.47 -22.42
N ARG A 300 18.23 6.65 -21.14
CA ARG A 300 18.03 5.63 -20.12
C ARG A 300 16.96 6.08 -19.14
N LYS A 301 16.04 5.18 -18.82
CA LYS A 301 15.02 5.38 -17.79
C LYS A 301 15.32 4.42 -16.64
N ASN A 302 15.66 4.97 -15.48
CA ASN A 302 15.97 4.17 -14.30
C ASN A 302 14.69 3.64 -13.65
N PRO A 303 14.75 2.45 -13.01
CA PRO A 303 13.64 1.98 -12.21
C PRO A 303 13.41 2.93 -11.04
N SER A 304 12.14 3.08 -10.68
CA SER A 304 11.78 3.78 -9.45
C SER A 304 12.20 3.01 -8.19
N ALA A 305 12.35 3.73 -7.08
CA ALA A 305 12.64 3.12 -5.79
C ALA A 305 11.53 2.17 -5.31
N PRO A 306 11.87 1.21 -4.42
CA PRO A 306 10.89 0.42 -3.68
C PRO A 306 9.89 1.28 -2.91
N PHE A 307 8.77 0.67 -2.52
CA PHE A 307 7.68 1.41 -1.93
C PHE A 307 7.99 1.96 -0.54
N THR A 308 7.62 3.21 -0.34
CA THR A 308 7.25 3.78 0.96
C THR A 308 5.74 3.64 1.17
N THR A 309 5.23 4.02 2.34
CA THR A 309 3.78 4.07 2.61
C THR A 309 3.04 4.94 1.60
N SER A 310 3.56 6.14 1.30
CA SER A 310 2.90 7.12 0.43
C SER A 310 2.86 6.65 -1.02
N THR A 311 3.99 6.17 -1.54
CA THR A 311 4.09 5.68 -2.92
C THR A 311 3.30 4.39 -3.13
N LEU A 312 3.22 3.51 -2.12
CA LEU A 312 2.34 2.33 -2.18
C LEU A 312 0.87 2.72 -2.30
N GLN A 313 0.43 3.68 -1.50
CA GLN A 313 -0.96 4.15 -1.54
C GLN A 313 -1.31 4.81 -2.87
N GLN A 314 -0.40 5.63 -3.41
CA GLN A 314 -0.57 6.27 -4.72
C GLN A 314 -0.67 5.22 -5.84
N GLU A 315 0.31 4.30 -5.95
CA GLU A 315 0.29 3.30 -7.01
C GLU A 315 -0.88 2.31 -6.86
N ALA A 316 -1.29 1.95 -5.64
CA ALA A 316 -2.46 1.11 -5.42
C ALA A 316 -3.76 1.82 -5.82
N ALA A 317 -3.87 3.13 -5.60
CA ALA A 317 -4.99 3.92 -6.09
C ALA A 317 -5.01 3.97 -7.62
N LYS A 318 -3.88 4.33 -8.24
CA LYS A 318 -3.72 4.45 -9.71
C LYS A 318 -3.98 3.12 -10.43
N ARG A 319 -3.38 2.01 -9.97
CA ARG A 319 -3.38 0.73 -10.68
C ARG A 319 -4.52 -0.21 -10.31
N LEU A 320 -4.92 -0.19 -9.04
CA LEU A 320 -5.84 -1.18 -8.48
C LEU A 320 -7.19 -0.56 -8.09
N GLY A 321 -7.31 0.77 -8.10
CA GLY A 321 -8.49 1.48 -7.60
C GLY A 321 -8.66 1.34 -6.08
N TYR A 322 -7.58 1.10 -5.33
CA TYR A 322 -7.64 0.91 -3.88
C TYR A 322 -7.36 2.22 -3.15
N GLY A 323 -8.38 2.79 -2.51
CA GLY A 323 -8.20 3.93 -1.62
C GLY A 323 -7.33 3.59 -0.40
N SER A 324 -6.68 4.60 0.21
CA SER A 324 -5.67 4.42 1.27
C SER A 324 -6.08 3.47 2.39
N LYS A 325 -7.33 3.55 2.87
CA LYS A 325 -7.84 2.66 3.93
C LYS A 325 -7.83 1.19 3.51
N ARG A 326 -8.23 0.89 2.27
CA ARG A 326 -8.25 -0.48 1.74
C ARG A 326 -6.83 -1.00 1.57
N THR A 327 -5.94 -0.18 1.00
CA THR A 327 -4.53 -0.50 0.79
C THR A 327 -3.82 -0.83 2.11
N MET A 328 -3.96 0.03 3.13
CA MET A 328 -3.29 -0.18 4.41
C MET A 328 -3.83 -1.41 5.16
N ARG A 329 -5.14 -1.68 5.10
CA ARG A 329 -5.70 -2.91 5.67
C ARG A 329 -5.11 -4.16 5.00
N LEU A 330 -5.10 -4.19 3.68
CA LEU A 330 -4.56 -5.33 2.93
C LEU A 330 -3.06 -5.52 3.19
N ALA A 331 -2.30 -4.43 3.28
CA ALA A 331 -0.88 -4.47 3.62
C ALA A 331 -0.65 -4.95 5.06
N GLN A 332 -1.49 -4.55 6.03
CA GLN A 332 -1.45 -5.10 7.39
C GLN A 332 -1.66 -6.62 7.37
N ASP A 333 -2.67 -7.12 6.64
CA ASP A 333 -2.91 -8.56 6.52
C ASP A 333 -1.69 -9.29 5.94
N LEU A 334 -1.04 -8.72 4.91
CA LEU A 334 0.16 -9.28 4.31
C LEU A 334 1.37 -9.26 5.27
N TYR A 335 1.53 -8.22 6.09
CA TYR A 335 2.62 -8.10 7.06
C TYR A 335 2.43 -9.04 8.26
N GLU A 336 1.24 -9.04 8.86
CA GLU A 336 0.93 -9.86 10.06
C GLU A 336 0.88 -11.36 9.75
N GLY A 337 0.43 -11.68 8.54
CA GLY A 337 0.53 -12.99 7.93
C GLY A 337 -0.80 -13.61 7.54
N LEU A 338 -0.73 -14.45 6.51
CA LEU A 338 -1.86 -15.21 5.95
C LEU A 338 -1.66 -16.71 6.16
N GLU A 339 -2.76 -17.46 6.24
CA GLU A 339 -2.72 -18.93 6.27
C GLU A 339 -2.43 -19.49 4.88
N LEU A 340 -1.25 -20.08 4.71
CA LEU A 340 -0.78 -20.65 3.44
C LEU A 340 -0.69 -22.17 3.50
N GLY A 341 -1.84 -22.85 3.40
CA GLY A 341 -1.88 -24.33 3.36
C GLY A 341 -1.14 -24.97 4.54
N GLU A 342 -0.23 -25.90 4.24
CA GLU A 342 0.59 -26.61 5.24
C GLU A 342 1.69 -25.73 5.84
N GLU A 343 2.09 -24.65 5.17
CA GLU A 343 3.06 -23.70 5.72
C GLU A 343 2.45 -22.94 6.91
N GLY A 344 1.12 -22.88 7.07
CA GLY A 344 0.45 -22.15 8.13
C GLY A 344 0.59 -20.62 7.97
N ALA A 345 0.57 -19.88 9.08
CA ALA A 345 0.65 -18.41 9.05
C ALA A 345 2.05 -17.92 8.61
N VAL A 346 2.10 -17.03 7.60
CA VAL A 346 3.34 -16.47 7.03
C VAL A 346 3.17 -14.98 6.74
N GLY A 347 4.10 -14.14 7.26
CA GLY A 347 4.24 -12.73 6.89
C GLY A 347 4.90 -12.58 5.52
N LEU A 348 4.20 -11.92 4.59
CA LEU A 348 4.53 -11.84 3.16
C LEU A 348 5.26 -10.56 2.77
N ILE A 349 5.10 -9.49 3.53
CA ILE A 349 5.78 -8.21 3.28
C ILE A 349 6.42 -7.65 4.55
N THR A 350 7.38 -6.74 4.39
CA THR A 350 7.92 -5.90 5.47
C THR A 350 6.87 -4.90 5.97
N TYR A 351 7.17 -4.24 7.10
CA TYR A 351 6.26 -3.30 7.74
C TYR A 351 5.85 -2.16 6.81
N MET A 352 4.55 -2.02 6.59
CA MET A 352 3.97 -1.13 5.57
C MET A 352 3.88 0.35 5.96
N ARG A 353 4.19 0.71 7.22
CA ARG A 353 4.22 2.11 7.68
C ARG A 353 5.67 2.57 7.80
N THR A 354 6.23 2.91 6.66
CA THR A 354 7.60 3.35 6.46
C THR A 354 7.67 4.55 5.52
N ASP A 355 8.59 5.47 5.78
CA ASP A 355 9.01 6.55 4.91
C ASP A 355 10.36 6.24 4.21
N SER A 356 10.97 5.10 4.55
CA SER A 356 12.25 4.67 4.01
C SER A 356 12.09 3.94 2.68
N THR A 357 12.96 4.25 1.72
CA THR A 357 13.14 3.46 0.49
C THR A 357 14.28 2.45 0.60
N ARG A 358 14.98 2.41 1.74
CA ARG A 358 16.15 1.57 1.97
C ARG A 358 15.81 0.09 1.79
N VAL A 359 16.74 -0.65 1.21
CA VAL A 359 16.74 -2.10 1.04
C VAL A 359 17.94 -2.66 1.81
N SER A 360 17.73 -3.72 2.57
CA SER A 360 18.82 -4.45 3.21
C SER A 360 19.69 -5.18 2.17
N PRO A 361 21.01 -5.35 2.42
CA PRO A 361 21.87 -6.10 1.50
C PRO A 361 21.34 -7.50 1.17
N VAL A 362 20.85 -8.22 2.19
CA VAL A 362 20.26 -9.56 2.04
C VAL A 362 19.05 -9.54 1.08
N ALA A 363 18.14 -8.59 1.25
CA ALA A 363 16.97 -8.49 0.37
C ALA A 363 17.37 -8.09 -1.06
N ALA A 364 18.34 -7.18 -1.23
CA ALA A 364 18.85 -6.79 -2.53
C ALA A 364 19.48 -7.99 -3.26
N ASP A 365 20.28 -8.79 -2.57
CA ASP A 365 20.89 -10.00 -3.14
C ASP A 365 19.84 -11.04 -3.54
N GLN A 366 18.81 -11.27 -2.71
CA GLN A 366 17.70 -12.16 -3.05
C GLN A 366 16.92 -11.67 -4.28
N GLY A 367 16.64 -10.37 -4.35
CA GLY A 367 15.95 -9.77 -5.50
C GLY A 367 16.77 -9.86 -6.78
N ARG A 368 18.08 -9.58 -6.70
CA ARG A 368 19.02 -9.72 -7.83
C ARG A 368 19.15 -11.16 -8.28
N GLU A 369 19.24 -12.12 -7.35
CA GLU A 369 19.29 -13.53 -7.69
C GLU A 369 18.02 -13.98 -8.42
N PHE A 370 16.85 -13.54 -7.96
CA PHE A 370 15.60 -13.77 -8.68
C PHE A 370 15.65 -13.21 -10.11
N VAL A 371 16.07 -11.94 -10.26
CA VAL A 371 16.17 -11.29 -11.58
C VAL A 371 17.12 -12.06 -12.50
N ARG A 372 18.29 -12.46 -11.99
CA ARG A 372 19.30 -13.22 -12.74
C ARG A 372 18.74 -14.54 -13.27
N VAL A 373 18.01 -15.28 -12.44
CA VAL A 373 17.45 -16.59 -12.80
C VAL A 373 16.30 -16.47 -13.80
N TRP A 374 15.43 -15.47 -13.65
CA TRP A 374 14.18 -15.37 -14.43
C TRP A 374 14.27 -14.47 -15.67
N TYR A 375 15.12 -13.44 -15.65
CA TYR A 375 15.26 -12.46 -16.74
C TYR A 375 16.65 -12.47 -17.37
N GLY A 376 17.65 -13.05 -16.69
CA GLY A 376 19.03 -13.12 -17.19
C GLY A 376 19.94 -12.04 -16.58
N ALA A 377 21.25 -12.20 -16.80
CA ALA A 377 22.27 -11.32 -16.23
C ALA A 377 22.21 -9.89 -16.78
N ASP A 378 21.81 -9.72 -18.04
CA ASP A 378 21.73 -8.40 -18.70
C ASP A 378 20.63 -7.50 -18.10
N HIS A 379 19.62 -8.10 -17.46
CA HIS A 379 18.56 -7.38 -16.75
C HIS A 379 18.94 -6.98 -15.33
N LEU A 380 20.13 -7.33 -14.84
CA LEU A 380 20.62 -6.86 -13.54
C LEU A 380 21.10 -5.41 -13.62
N SER A 381 20.80 -4.62 -12.59
CA SER A 381 21.50 -3.35 -12.40
C SER A 381 23.02 -3.60 -12.28
N SER A 382 23.81 -2.66 -12.80
CA SER A 382 25.29 -2.75 -12.82
C SER A 382 25.92 -2.86 -11.43
N GLY A 383 25.21 -2.41 -10.38
CA GLY A 383 25.58 -2.60 -8.98
C GLY A 383 24.35 -2.89 -8.10
N VAL A 384 24.60 -3.17 -6.83
CA VAL A 384 23.54 -3.41 -5.84
C VAL A 384 22.80 -2.11 -5.54
N ASN A 385 21.48 -2.10 -5.72
CA ASN A 385 20.65 -0.92 -5.48
C ASN A 385 20.05 -0.97 -4.07
N LEU A 386 20.75 -0.37 -3.11
CA LEU A 386 20.27 -0.36 -1.72
C LEU A 386 19.23 0.72 -1.43
N TYR A 387 19.20 1.82 -2.20
CA TYR A 387 18.34 2.98 -1.95
C TYR A 387 18.51 3.59 -0.52
N GLY A 388 17.90 4.75 -0.27
CA GLY A 388 18.03 5.49 1.01
C GLY A 388 19.03 6.66 0.97
N ASP A 389 18.92 7.56 1.95
CA ASP A 389 19.73 8.77 2.01
C ASP A 389 21.19 8.46 2.37
N SER A 390 22.11 8.78 1.47
CA SER A 390 23.56 8.80 1.75
C SER A 390 23.96 9.82 2.85
N LYS A 391 23.01 10.64 3.33
CA LYS A 391 23.21 11.71 4.31
C LYS A 391 22.82 11.34 5.75
N SER A 392 22.10 10.24 6.00
CA SER A 392 21.81 9.81 7.38
C SER A 392 22.93 8.91 7.92
N LYS A 393 24.05 9.53 8.34
CA LYS A 393 25.12 8.87 9.10
C LYS A 393 24.69 8.36 10.50
N ASN A 394 23.44 8.57 10.89
CA ASN A 394 22.85 7.95 12.08
C ASN A 394 22.26 6.59 11.69
N THR A 395 23.08 5.55 11.85
CA THR A 395 22.82 4.11 11.67
C THR A 395 21.74 3.53 12.60
N GLN A 396 20.75 4.31 13.05
CA GLN A 396 19.56 3.85 13.74
C GLN A 396 18.35 3.59 12.81
N ASP A 397 18.55 3.69 11.49
CA ASP A 397 17.47 3.60 10.51
C ASP A 397 17.04 2.14 10.25
N ALA A 398 16.41 1.53 11.25
CA ALA A 398 15.83 0.19 11.19
C ALA A 398 14.63 0.10 10.24
N HIS A 399 14.18 1.24 9.67
CA HIS A 399 13.08 1.27 8.72
C HIS A 399 13.57 0.85 7.33
N GLU A 400 12.89 -0.12 6.75
CA GLU A 400 13.10 -0.61 5.40
C GLU A 400 11.91 -0.22 4.53
N CYS A 401 12.09 -0.25 3.22
CA CYS A 401 10.99 -0.15 2.27
C CYS A 401 9.95 -1.26 2.44
N VAL A 402 8.78 -1.06 1.84
CA VAL A 402 7.76 -2.10 1.70
C VAL A 402 8.15 -3.01 0.54
N ARG A 403 8.52 -4.25 0.87
CA ARG A 403 8.98 -5.28 -0.06
C ARG A 403 8.46 -6.66 0.35
N PRO A 404 8.52 -7.68 -0.52
CA PRO A 404 8.33 -9.06 -0.11
C PRO A 404 9.35 -9.48 0.95
N THR A 405 8.93 -10.31 1.90
CA THR A 405 9.85 -10.98 2.84
C THR A 405 10.68 -12.06 2.16
N ASP A 406 10.11 -12.67 1.12
CA ASP A 406 10.77 -13.65 0.24
C ASP A 406 10.39 -13.34 -1.22
N PRO A 407 11.31 -12.81 -2.04
CA PRO A 407 11.04 -12.50 -3.44
C PRO A 407 10.89 -13.74 -4.34
N SER A 408 11.31 -14.93 -3.89
CA SER A 408 11.13 -16.18 -4.65
C SER A 408 9.66 -16.62 -4.71
N ARG A 409 8.84 -16.15 -3.76
CA ARG A 409 7.40 -16.42 -3.73
C ARG A 409 6.68 -15.58 -4.76
N ARG A 410 6.41 -16.15 -5.94
CA ARG A 410 5.77 -15.38 -7.01
C ARG A 410 4.28 -15.15 -6.70
N PRO A 411 3.69 -14.06 -7.21
CA PRO A 411 2.26 -13.77 -7.03
C PRO A 411 1.34 -14.92 -7.48
N ASP A 412 1.68 -15.61 -8.56
CA ASP A 412 0.90 -16.78 -9.03
C ASP A 412 0.96 -17.96 -8.05
N ASP A 413 2.09 -18.14 -7.36
CA ASP A 413 2.26 -19.19 -6.36
C ASP A 413 1.41 -18.86 -5.12
N LEU A 414 1.46 -17.60 -4.67
CA LEU A 414 0.60 -17.09 -3.59
C LEU A 414 -0.90 -17.23 -3.93
N LYS A 415 -1.29 -16.92 -5.17
CA LYS A 415 -2.66 -17.07 -5.67
C LYS A 415 -3.15 -18.51 -5.54
N ARG A 416 -2.30 -19.49 -5.87
CA ARG A 416 -2.64 -20.92 -5.75
C ARG A 416 -2.75 -21.36 -4.29
N LEU A 417 -1.87 -20.89 -3.42
CA LEU A 417 -1.88 -21.23 -1.99
C LEU A 417 -3.12 -20.68 -1.25
N LEU A 418 -3.59 -19.49 -1.63
CA LEU A 418 -4.78 -18.88 -1.02
C LEU A 418 -6.10 -19.41 -1.60
N ALA A 419 -6.08 -20.02 -2.80
CA ALA A 419 -7.28 -20.53 -3.44
C ALA A 419 -7.85 -21.73 -2.67
N LYS A 420 -9.05 -21.58 -2.12
CA LYS A 420 -9.77 -22.65 -1.43
C LYS A 420 -10.73 -23.32 -2.42
N ARG A 421 -10.58 -24.64 -2.60
CA ARG A 421 -11.39 -25.43 -3.58
C ARG A 421 -11.32 -24.83 -5.00
N GLY A 422 -10.15 -24.35 -5.40
CA GLY A 422 -9.91 -23.76 -6.72
C GLY A 422 -10.49 -22.36 -6.93
N LYS A 423 -11.05 -21.71 -5.89
CA LYS A 423 -11.57 -20.34 -5.97
C LYS A 423 -10.85 -19.41 -5.01
N LEU A 424 -10.56 -18.20 -5.48
CA LEU A 424 -9.99 -17.14 -4.67
C LEU A 424 -11.11 -16.21 -4.19
N GLY A 425 -11.18 -15.94 -2.88
CA GLY A 425 -12.13 -14.98 -2.34
C GLY A 425 -11.78 -13.55 -2.80
N LYS A 426 -12.77 -12.65 -2.84
CA LYS A 426 -12.55 -11.24 -3.26
C LYS A 426 -11.46 -10.53 -2.46
N ASP A 427 -11.38 -10.82 -1.17
CA ASP A 427 -10.39 -10.23 -0.28
C ASP A 427 -8.98 -10.81 -0.53
N ASP A 428 -8.87 -12.12 -0.74
CA ASP A 428 -7.60 -12.76 -1.09
C ASP A 428 -7.12 -12.31 -2.47
N GLU A 429 -8.02 -12.12 -3.43
CA GLU A 429 -7.68 -11.54 -4.73
C GLU A 429 -7.10 -10.13 -4.58
N ALA A 430 -7.68 -9.31 -3.71
CA ALA A 430 -7.18 -7.97 -3.44
C ALA A 430 -5.81 -7.99 -2.73
N ARG A 431 -5.57 -8.95 -1.82
CA ARG A 431 -4.26 -9.17 -1.19
C ARG A 431 -3.21 -9.60 -2.21
N VAL A 432 -3.55 -10.55 -3.09
CA VAL A 432 -2.64 -11.02 -4.16
C VAL A 432 -2.28 -9.86 -5.10
N LYS A 433 -3.26 -9.06 -5.53
CA LYS A 433 -3.01 -7.88 -6.38
C LYS A 433 -2.10 -6.85 -5.72
N LEU A 434 -2.29 -6.58 -4.42
CA LEU A 434 -1.43 -5.67 -3.68
C LEU A 434 -0.01 -6.25 -3.49
N TYR A 435 0.09 -7.54 -3.16
CA TYR A 435 1.35 -8.24 -3.06
C TYR A 435 2.11 -8.23 -4.39
N GLU A 436 1.43 -8.52 -5.50
CA GLU A 436 1.99 -8.46 -6.85
C GLU A 436 2.54 -7.06 -7.17
N LEU A 437 1.80 -6.01 -6.82
CA LEU A 437 2.26 -4.64 -6.99
C LEU A 437 3.57 -4.38 -6.23
N ILE A 438 3.62 -4.76 -4.95
CA ILE A 438 4.81 -4.64 -4.09
C ILE A 438 5.98 -5.44 -4.65
N TRP A 439 5.72 -6.69 -5.04
CA TRP A 439 6.70 -7.64 -5.56
C TRP A 439 7.33 -7.13 -6.87
N ARG A 440 6.51 -6.70 -7.83
CA ARG A 440 6.99 -6.17 -9.11
C ARG A 440 7.82 -4.89 -8.91
N ARG A 441 7.38 -3.97 -8.04
CA ARG A 441 8.11 -2.72 -7.75
C ARG A 441 9.46 -2.99 -7.11
N PHE A 442 9.51 -3.91 -6.14
CA PHE A 442 10.74 -4.29 -5.47
C PHE A 442 11.75 -4.92 -6.44
N LEU A 443 11.33 -5.92 -7.22
CA LEU A 443 12.23 -6.58 -8.17
C LEU A 443 12.69 -5.62 -9.28
N ALA A 444 11.78 -4.81 -9.84
CA ALA A 444 12.14 -3.81 -10.85
C ALA A 444 13.20 -2.82 -10.34
N SER A 445 13.18 -2.48 -9.04
CA SER A 445 14.19 -1.62 -8.43
C SER A 445 15.62 -2.19 -8.47
N GLN A 446 15.76 -3.52 -8.62
CA GLN A 446 17.04 -4.22 -8.71
C GLN A 446 17.46 -4.52 -10.16
N MET A 447 16.67 -4.08 -11.14
CA MET A 447 16.89 -4.32 -12.56
C MET A 447 17.64 -3.18 -13.25
N ALA A 448 18.20 -3.48 -14.42
CA ALA A 448 18.83 -2.50 -15.29
C ALA A 448 17.82 -1.44 -15.82
N PRO A 449 18.29 -0.21 -16.14
CA PRO A 449 17.46 0.81 -16.78
C PRO A 449 16.89 0.33 -18.12
N ALA A 450 15.70 0.80 -18.47
CA ALA A 450 15.22 0.70 -19.85
C ALA A 450 16.01 1.66 -20.74
N VAL A 451 16.34 1.23 -21.95
CA VAL A 451 17.16 1.98 -22.91
C VAL A 451 16.36 2.23 -24.18
N PHE A 452 16.35 3.49 -24.62
CA PHE A 452 15.67 3.96 -25.80
C PHE A 452 16.65 4.67 -26.72
N ASP A 453 16.55 4.41 -28.03
CA ASP A 453 17.17 5.24 -29.05
C ASP A 453 16.15 6.31 -29.47
N THR A 454 16.44 7.56 -29.10
CA THR A 454 15.61 8.71 -29.45
C THR A 454 16.18 9.40 -30.68
N THR A 455 15.34 9.61 -31.68
CA THR A 455 15.67 10.36 -32.90
C THR A 455 14.90 11.67 -32.91
N THR A 456 15.60 12.77 -33.13
CA THR A 456 15.02 14.10 -33.35
C THR A 456 15.41 14.57 -34.73
N ILE A 457 14.42 14.96 -35.53
CA ILE A 457 14.58 15.48 -36.89
C ILE A 457 14.04 16.92 -36.88
N ASP A 458 14.89 17.86 -37.27
CA ASP A 458 14.52 19.27 -37.42
C ASP A 458 14.43 19.64 -38.90
N PHE A 459 13.43 20.44 -39.21
CA PHE A 459 13.15 21.00 -40.52
C PHE A 459 13.04 22.52 -40.36
N ASP A 460 14.11 23.22 -40.70
CA ASP A 460 14.19 24.68 -40.61
C ASP A 460 13.82 25.31 -41.95
N LEU A 461 12.72 26.07 -41.94
CA LEU A 461 12.18 26.79 -43.09
C LEU A 461 12.46 28.30 -42.98
N GLY A 462 13.47 28.69 -42.19
CA GLY A 462 13.82 30.08 -41.88
C GLY A 462 13.00 30.61 -40.71
N LYS A 463 11.80 31.13 -41.00
CA LYS A 463 10.90 31.68 -39.96
C LYS A 463 10.35 30.58 -39.04
N TYR A 464 10.14 29.38 -39.58
CA TYR A 464 9.48 28.28 -38.89
C TYR A 464 10.40 27.07 -38.74
N LEU A 465 10.51 26.55 -37.51
CA LEU A 465 11.18 25.29 -37.24
C LEU A 465 10.15 24.22 -36.91
N PHE A 466 10.08 23.17 -37.73
CA PHE A 466 9.31 21.96 -37.43
C PHE A 466 10.22 20.88 -36.86
N ARG A 467 9.72 20.11 -35.89
CA ARG A 467 10.46 19.04 -35.22
C ARG A 467 9.63 17.77 -35.13
N ALA A 468 10.18 16.67 -35.63
CA ALA A 468 9.71 15.32 -35.32
C ALA A 468 10.60 14.72 -34.22
N THR A 469 9.98 14.02 -33.26
CA THR A 469 10.71 13.24 -32.26
C THR A 469 10.10 11.85 -32.23
N GLY A 470 10.96 10.85 -32.24
CA GLY A 470 10.55 9.46 -32.09
C GLY A 470 11.51 8.69 -31.22
N SER A 471 11.06 7.53 -30.78
CA SER A 471 11.77 6.69 -29.83
C SER A 471 11.57 5.24 -30.21
N VAL A 472 12.63 4.45 -30.08
CA VAL A 472 12.58 3.00 -30.23
C VAL A 472 13.18 2.38 -28.99
N MET A 473 12.46 1.46 -28.35
CA MET A 473 12.98 0.69 -27.22
C MET A 473 14.10 -0.23 -27.71
N LYS A 474 15.32 0.01 -27.21
CA LYS A 474 16.51 -0.79 -27.49
C LYS A 474 16.68 -1.93 -26.47
N PHE A 475 16.31 -1.66 -25.23
CA PHE A 475 16.33 -2.62 -24.13
C PHE A 475 15.22 -2.30 -23.14
N ASP A 476 14.43 -3.29 -22.74
CA ASP A 476 13.28 -3.10 -21.86
C ASP A 476 13.68 -2.95 -20.38
N GLY A 477 14.81 -3.54 -19.96
CA GLY A 477 15.31 -3.45 -18.59
C GLY A 477 14.21 -3.75 -17.57
N TYR A 478 14.06 -2.89 -16.57
CA TYR A 478 13.01 -3.03 -15.55
C TYR A 478 11.56 -3.01 -16.10
N GLN A 479 11.32 -2.46 -17.30
CA GLN A 479 9.98 -2.33 -17.86
C GLN A 479 9.36 -3.64 -18.33
N VAL A 480 10.17 -4.71 -18.46
CA VAL A 480 9.64 -6.07 -18.64
C VAL A 480 8.73 -6.48 -17.48
N LEU A 481 8.98 -5.93 -16.28
CA LEU A 481 8.28 -6.27 -15.05
C LEU A 481 7.34 -5.17 -14.57
N TYR A 482 7.77 -3.91 -14.69
CA TYR A 482 7.07 -2.76 -14.13
C TYR A 482 7.12 -1.54 -15.06
N LYS A 483 5.97 -1.20 -15.64
CA LYS A 483 5.79 0.04 -16.42
C LYS A 483 5.07 1.07 -15.57
N ASP A 484 5.56 2.30 -15.56
CA ASP A 484 4.92 3.41 -14.84
C ASP A 484 3.58 3.75 -15.52
N ILE A 485 2.51 3.92 -14.72
CA ILE A 485 1.24 4.41 -15.25
C ILE A 485 1.24 5.92 -15.10
N ARG A 486 0.83 6.60 -16.18
CA ARG A 486 0.72 8.05 -16.22
C ARG A 486 -0.68 8.50 -15.84
N GLU A 487 -0.75 9.66 -15.22
CA GLU A 487 -2.02 10.33 -14.95
C GLU A 487 -2.47 11.18 -16.15
N GLU A 488 -3.76 11.45 -16.21
CA GLU A 488 -4.34 12.34 -17.21
C GLU A 488 -3.71 13.74 -17.08
N GLY A 489 -3.24 14.31 -18.19
CA GLY A 489 -2.48 15.56 -18.21
C GLY A 489 -0.95 15.41 -18.12
N GLU A 490 -0.41 14.22 -17.81
CA GLU A 490 1.03 13.97 -17.96
C GLU A 490 1.41 13.84 -19.44
N GLY A 491 2.49 14.50 -19.86
CA GLY A 491 2.95 14.50 -21.25
C GLY A 491 3.34 13.12 -21.80
N ARG A 492 3.64 13.05 -23.10
CA ARG A 492 4.12 11.82 -23.75
C ARG A 492 5.47 11.37 -23.17
N ALA A 493 5.58 10.09 -22.87
CA ALA A 493 6.80 9.42 -22.44
C ALA A 493 7.52 8.79 -23.64
N LEU A 494 8.80 8.46 -23.46
CA LEU A 494 9.63 7.83 -24.51
C LEU A 494 9.04 6.52 -25.06
N GLU A 495 8.23 5.82 -24.27
CA GLU A 495 7.58 4.57 -24.65
C GLU A 495 6.29 4.76 -25.48
N ASP A 496 5.76 5.99 -25.55
CA ASP A 496 4.60 6.32 -26.40
C ASP A 496 4.99 6.96 -27.73
N GLU A 497 6.25 7.37 -27.87
CA GLU A 497 6.74 7.95 -29.11
C GLU A 497 6.93 6.84 -30.13
N GLN A 498 6.37 7.03 -31.32
CA GLN A 498 6.59 6.14 -32.45
C GLN A 498 8.05 6.27 -32.92
N GLY A 499 8.64 5.20 -33.46
CA GLY A 499 9.87 5.32 -34.23
C GLY A 499 9.69 6.26 -35.43
N LEU A 500 10.78 6.90 -35.88
CA LEU A 500 10.78 7.70 -37.11
C LEU A 500 11.42 6.89 -38.26
N PRO A 501 11.04 7.17 -39.52
CA PRO A 501 11.71 6.58 -40.67
C PRO A 501 13.21 6.94 -40.69
N VAL A 502 13.99 6.11 -41.36
CA VAL A 502 15.40 6.41 -41.62
C VAL A 502 15.46 7.53 -42.65
N VAL A 503 16.12 8.62 -42.30
CA VAL A 503 16.39 9.77 -43.16
C VAL A 503 17.84 10.25 -42.97
N GLU A 504 18.33 11.02 -43.93
CA GLU A 504 19.64 11.66 -43.91
C GLU A 504 19.54 13.18 -43.80
N LYS A 505 20.61 13.81 -43.29
CA LYS A 505 20.69 15.28 -43.26
C LYS A 505 20.78 15.81 -44.69
N GLY A 506 19.97 16.82 -45.01
CA GLY A 506 19.85 17.38 -46.36
C GLY A 506 18.81 16.68 -47.24
N GLU A 507 18.19 15.60 -46.77
CA GLU A 507 17.12 14.91 -47.49
C GLU A 507 15.83 15.74 -47.50
N ALA A 508 15.14 15.76 -48.65
CA ALA A 508 13.86 16.45 -48.82
C ALA A 508 12.70 15.48 -48.60
N VAL A 509 12.00 15.62 -47.47
CA VAL A 509 10.91 14.71 -47.08
C VAL A 509 9.56 15.26 -47.52
N PRO A 510 8.71 14.47 -48.21
CA PRO A 510 7.37 14.90 -48.64
C PRO A 510 6.45 15.32 -47.48
N VAL A 511 5.74 16.43 -47.69
CA VAL A 511 4.70 16.93 -46.79
C VAL A 511 3.34 16.64 -47.42
N LYS A 512 2.53 15.84 -46.73
CA LYS A 512 1.16 15.51 -47.16
C LYS A 512 0.16 16.61 -46.82
N ALA A 513 0.25 17.16 -45.61
CA ALA A 513 -0.65 18.21 -45.13
C ALA A 513 -0.02 19.02 -43.99
N ILE A 514 -0.44 20.27 -43.82
CA ILE A 514 -0.18 21.06 -42.62
C ILE A 514 -1.49 21.11 -41.82
N LEU A 515 -1.43 20.62 -40.58
CA LEU A 515 -2.59 20.35 -39.73
C LEU A 515 -2.58 21.33 -38.55
N PRO A 516 -3.44 22.36 -38.55
CA PRO A 516 -3.73 23.14 -37.36
C PRO A 516 -4.68 22.35 -36.45
N THR A 517 -4.47 22.41 -35.14
CA THR A 517 -5.34 21.80 -34.14
C THR A 517 -5.64 22.82 -33.05
N GLN A 518 -6.93 23.05 -32.82
CA GLN A 518 -7.42 23.90 -31.75
C GLN A 518 -7.38 23.15 -30.42
N HIS A 519 -6.98 23.87 -29.38
CA HIS A 519 -6.98 23.41 -28.01
C HIS A 519 -7.52 24.51 -27.09
N PHE A 520 -7.90 24.09 -25.89
CA PHE A 520 -8.17 25.00 -24.79
C PHE A 520 -7.31 24.58 -23.61
N THR A 521 -6.81 25.55 -22.86
CA THR A 521 -6.14 25.23 -21.60
C THR A 521 -7.13 24.54 -20.66
N GLU A 522 -6.65 23.57 -19.89
CA GLU A 522 -7.45 22.84 -18.91
C GLU A 522 -7.22 23.39 -17.50
N PRO A 523 -8.24 23.33 -16.62
CA PRO A 523 -8.05 23.69 -15.22
C PRO A 523 -7.05 22.75 -14.54
N PRO A 524 -6.45 23.14 -13.40
CA PRO A 524 -5.59 22.24 -12.64
C PRO A 524 -6.36 20.97 -12.21
N PRO A 525 -5.72 19.77 -12.28
CA PRO A 525 -6.39 18.49 -12.06
C PRO A 525 -6.79 18.22 -10.60
#